data_AF-A0A428RPN8-F1
#
_entry.id   AF-A0A428RPN8-F1
#
_cell.length_a   1.000
_cell.length_b   1.000
_cell.length_c   1.000
_cell.angle_alpha   90.00
_cell.angle_beta   90.00
_cell.angle_gamma   90.00
#
_symmetry.space_group_name_H-M   'P 1'
#
loop_
_entity.id
_entity.type
_entity.pdbx_description
1 polymer ?
#
loop_
_entity_poly.entity_id
_entity_poly.type
_entity_poly.pdbx_seq_one_letter_code
_entity_poly.pdbx_strand_id
1 'polypeptide(L)'
;MLSKLVGGKNKPRNQTTLLALTQDEAITFLDDHKLRKIPGLGFKTVEVLGGHVGADMSEAMPEMPEMRDVPVTVGQVRLHPNISPGTIETLLMGPGAEKGVGSRIWGLLHGVDPTEVKEASDMPSQISIEDTYKGLETIPQIAEELHKLSCSLVRRMRVDLLVPDQNSDVPGSQRWIARPKTLRLSVRSWAQLHSAQSHNSGRVSRSAPLPNFVFDVKDDIDRIAERLVSEALLPLLRRLSPEKGHRWNLQMLNICVANMVAGAADDKTGAGRDISAMFRRQDEVLRPFQVIQDLEENVEETAKSEDECDDGDEEAAGWSMEENVSCPICGHAIPPFAVAAHQRYHEMGEE
;
A
#
# COMPACT_ATOMS: atom_id res chain seq x y z
N MET A 1 -6.57 -12.65 6.61
CA MET A 1 -7.86 -12.53 5.88
C MET A 1 -9.11 -12.59 6.77
N LEU A 2 -9.33 -13.65 7.58
CA LEU A 2 -10.57 -13.86 8.36
C LEU A 2 -10.93 -12.69 9.29
N SER A 3 -9.97 -12.09 9.98
CA SER A 3 -10.21 -10.93 10.86
C SER A 3 -10.87 -9.75 10.13
N LYS A 4 -10.53 -9.53 8.85
CA LYS A 4 -11.13 -8.48 8.02
C LYS A 4 -12.58 -8.79 7.65
N LEU A 5 -12.92 -10.06 7.44
CA LEU A 5 -14.31 -10.50 7.17
C LEU A 5 -15.17 -10.33 8.42
N VAL A 6 -14.69 -10.83 9.55
CA VAL A 6 -15.42 -10.90 10.80
C VAL A 6 -15.62 -9.51 11.41
N GLY A 7 -14.62 -8.62 11.32
CA GLY A 7 -14.77 -7.23 11.75
C GLY A 7 -15.83 -6.43 10.98
N GLY A 8 -16.39 -6.99 9.91
CA GLY A 8 -17.51 -6.41 9.17
C GLY A 8 -18.90 -6.86 9.61
N LYS A 9 -19.02 -7.86 10.49
CA LYS A 9 -20.30 -8.51 10.85
C LYS A 9 -21.19 -7.61 11.71
N ASN A 10 -20.67 -7.08 12.81
CA ASN A 10 -21.42 -6.21 13.71
C ASN A 10 -21.00 -4.75 13.50
N LYS A 11 -21.78 -4.00 12.71
CA LYS A 11 -21.58 -2.55 12.48
C LYS A 11 -22.80 -1.76 12.93
N PRO A 12 -22.64 -0.48 13.31
CA PRO A 12 -21.40 0.29 13.47
C PRO A 12 -20.77 0.15 14.88
N ARG A 13 -19.51 0.57 15.04
CA ARG A 13 -18.79 0.70 16.33
C ARG A 13 -18.84 -0.53 17.25
N ASN A 14 -18.75 -1.72 16.68
CA ASN A 14 -18.76 -2.96 17.44
C ASN A 14 -17.58 -3.85 17.02
N GLN A 15 -17.34 -4.92 17.77
CA GLN A 15 -16.30 -5.90 17.51
C GLN A 15 -16.90 -7.31 17.43
N THR A 16 -16.27 -8.17 16.66
CA THR A 16 -16.65 -9.57 16.53
C THR A 16 -15.38 -10.41 16.57
N THR A 17 -15.36 -11.43 17.41
CA THR A 17 -14.28 -12.42 17.47
C THR A 17 -14.77 -13.71 16.83
N LEU A 18 -14.02 -14.23 15.86
CA LEU A 18 -14.28 -15.55 15.29
C LEU A 18 -13.49 -16.59 16.09
N LEU A 19 -14.20 -17.53 16.69
CA LEU A 19 -13.63 -18.68 17.37
C LEU A 19 -13.82 -19.88 16.44
N ALA A 20 -12.78 -20.21 15.68
CA ALA A 20 -12.71 -21.43 14.87
C ALA A 20 -11.57 -22.28 15.45
N LEU A 21 -11.93 -23.30 16.22
CA LEU A 21 -11.00 -24.23 16.88
C LEU A 21 -10.49 -25.29 15.90
N THR A 22 -11.24 -25.51 14.82
CA THR A 22 -10.87 -26.42 13.74
C THR A 22 -10.86 -25.71 12.39
N GLN A 23 -10.12 -26.27 11.44
CA GLN A 23 -10.12 -25.76 10.06
C GLN A 23 -11.50 -25.89 9.42
N ASP A 24 -12.25 -26.95 9.75
CA ASP A 24 -13.61 -27.16 9.23
C ASP A 24 -14.57 -26.07 9.68
N GLU A 25 -14.49 -25.59 10.92
CA GLU A 25 -15.29 -24.46 11.40
C GLU A 25 -15.00 -23.16 10.62
N ALA A 26 -13.73 -22.90 10.30
CA ALA A 26 -13.35 -21.76 9.48
C ALA A 26 -13.86 -21.89 8.04
N ILE A 27 -13.84 -23.10 7.48
CA ILE A 27 -14.38 -23.41 6.14
C ILE A 27 -15.90 -23.22 6.12
N THR A 28 -16.63 -23.80 7.09
CA THR A 28 -18.09 -23.65 7.19
C THR A 28 -18.47 -22.18 7.32
N PHE A 29 -17.74 -21.41 8.14
CA PHE A 29 -17.94 -19.97 8.21
C PHE A 29 -17.78 -19.28 6.85
N LEU A 30 -16.78 -19.68 6.06
CA LEU A 30 -16.49 -19.07 4.76
C LEU A 30 -17.46 -19.48 3.66
N ASP A 31 -17.93 -20.73 3.65
CA ASP A 31 -18.70 -21.31 2.54
C ASP A 31 -19.95 -20.50 2.18
N ASP A 32 -20.58 -19.86 3.18
CA ASP A 32 -21.76 -19.00 3.02
C ASP A 32 -21.45 -17.59 2.49
N HIS A 33 -20.18 -17.18 2.48
CA HIS A 33 -19.80 -15.86 2.00
C HIS A 33 -19.77 -15.82 0.48
N LYS A 34 -20.29 -14.71 -0.08
CA LYS A 34 -20.08 -14.38 -1.49
C LYS A 34 -18.59 -14.28 -1.79
N LEU A 35 -18.14 -14.85 -2.90
CA LEU A 35 -16.75 -14.90 -3.31
C LEU A 35 -16.11 -13.50 -3.38
N ARG A 36 -16.87 -12.50 -3.85
CA ARG A 36 -16.46 -11.09 -3.92
C ARG A 36 -16.19 -10.44 -2.56
N LYS A 37 -16.67 -11.02 -1.46
CA LYS A 37 -16.42 -10.51 -0.12
C LYS A 37 -15.08 -10.97 0.44
N ILE A 38 -14.47 -12.00 -0.13
CA ILE A 38 -13.21 -12.55 0.35
C ILE A 38 -12.06 -11.59 0.02
N PRO A 39 -11.35 -11.05 1.04
CA PRO A 39 -10.16 -10.24 0.82
C PRO A 39 -9.12 -10.99 -0.01
N GLY A 40 -8.61 -10.33 -1.06
CA GLY A 40 -7.68 -10.94 -2.02
C GLY A 40 -8.34 -11.47 -3.29
N LEU A 41 -9.68 -11.60 -3.34
CA LEU A 41 -10.40 -11.97 -4.56
C LEU A 41 -11.04 -10.75 -5.22
N GLY A 42 -10.43 -10.30 -6.32
CA GLY A 42 -10.92 -9.16 -7.11
C GLY A 42 -11.99 -9.55 -8.13
N PHE A 43 -12.57 -8.53 -8.79
CA PHE A 43 -13.64 -8.71 -9.78
C PHE A 43 -13.32 -9.76 -10.86
N LYS A 44 -12.16 -9.64 -11.53
CA LYS A 44 -11.77 -10.57 -12.60
C LYS A 44 -11.62 -12.01 -12.11
N THR A 45 -11.03 -12.19 -10.94
CA THR A 45 -10.87 -13.52 -10.33
C THR A 45 -12.23 -14.14 -10.05
N VAL A 46 -13.14 -13.35 -9.46
CA VAL A 46 -14.51 -13.79 -9.15
C VAL A 46 -15.29 -14.10 -10.42
N GLU A 47 -15.15 -13.29 -11.48
CA GLU A 47 -15.80 -13.51 -12.77
C GLU A 47 -15.33 -14.79 -13.44
N VAL A 48 -14.01 -15.02 -13.50
CA VAL A 48 -13.43 -16.23 -14.10
C VAL A 48 -13.84 -17.49 -13.34
N LEU A 49 -13.75 -17.47 -12.00
CA LEU A 49 -14.15 -18.61 -11.17
C LEU A 49 -15.66 -18.84 -11.23
N GLY A 50 -16.44 -17.76 -11.16
CA GLY A 50 -17.90 -17.81 -11.25
C GLY A 50 -18.38 -18.37 -12.59
N GLY A 51 -17.78 -17.94 -13.70
CA GLY A 51 -18.07 -18.48 -15.03
C GLY A 51 -17.71 -19.95 -15.16
N HIS A 52 -16.59 -20.37 -14.55
CA HIS A 52 -16.17 -21.78 -14.56
C HIS A 52 -17.13 -22.71 -13.79
N VAL A 53 -17.74 -22.22 -12.72
CA VAL A 53 -18.75 -22.99 -11.94
C VAL A 53 -20.18 -22.82 -12.47
N GLY A 54 -20.35 -22.17 -13.64
CA GLY A 54 -21.64 -22.04 -14.31
C GLY A 54 -22.59 -21.01 -13.69
N ALA A 55 -22.07 -20.02 -12.97
CA ALA A 55 -22.90 -18.96 -12.42
C ALA A 55 -23.50 -18.10 -13.55
N ASP A 56 -24.75 -17.66 -13.37
CA ASP A 56 -25.43 -16.84 -14.36
C ASP A 56 -24.76 -15.46 -14.47
N MET A 57 -24.19 -15.21 -15.64
CA MET A 57 -23.50 -13.98 -16.01
C MET A 57 -24.31 -13.18 -17.03
N SER A 58 -25.64 -13.29 -17.04
CA SER A 58 -26.50 -12.62 -18.04
C SER A 58 -26.96 -11.21 -17.64
N GLU A 59 -27.05 -10.88 -16.35
CA GLU A 59 -27.44 -9.53 -15.88
C GLU A 59 -26.22 -8.58 -15.86
N ALA A 60 -25.82 -8.03 -17.01
CA ALA A 60 -24.76 -7.02 -17.11
C ALA A 60 -25.33 -5.68 -17.56
N MET A 61 -25.04 -4.62 -16.80
CA MET A 61 -25.10 -3.27 -17.33
C MET A 61 -23.85 -3.02 -18.19
N PRO A 62 -23.99 -2.66 -19.49
CA PRO A 62 -22.85 -2.44 -20.39
C PRO A 62 -21.89 -1.32 -19.94
N GLU A 63 -22.41 -0.34 -19.20
CA GLU A 63 -21.69 0.90 -18.89
C GLU A 63 -20.75 0.79 -17.67
N MET A 64 -20.99 -0.15 -16.75
CA MET A 64 -20.12 -0.39 -15.59
C MET A 64 -20.04 -1.88 -15.23
N PRO A 65 -19.24 -2.67 -15.97
CA PRO A 65 -19.08 -4.10 -15.72
C PRO A 65 -18.59 -4.41 -14.29
N GLU A 66 -17.75 -3.54 -13.74
CA GLU A 66 -17.10 -3.69 -12.44
C GLU A 66 -18.08 -3.61 -11.24
N MET A 67 -19.31 -3.12 -11.45
CA MET A 67 -20.35 -3.05 -10.43
C MET A 67 -21.22 -4.31 -10.34
N ARG A 68 -21.06 -5.27 -11.27
CA ARG A 68 -21.82 -6.54 -11.27
C ARG A 68 -21.55 -7.34 -9.99
N ASP A 69 -22.60 -7.73 -9.27
CA ASP A 69 -22.49 -8.70 -8.19
C ASP A 69 -22.59 -10.11 -8.78
N VAL A 70 -21.53 -10.91 -8.65
CA VAL A 70 -21.53 -12.31 -9.08
C VAL A 70 -22.09 -13.13 -7.92
N PRO A 71 -23.24 -13.81 -8.08
CA PRO A 71 -23.96 -14.46 -6.98
C PRO A 71 -23.36 -15.84 -6.64
N VAL A 72 -22.03 -15.91 -6.52
CA VAL A 72 -21.29 -17.16 -6.25
C VAL A 72 -20.74 -17.13 -4.85
N THR A 73 -20.94 -18.22 -4.10
CA THR A 73 -20.39 -18.39 -2.76
C THR A 73 -19.05 -19.10 -2.77
N VAL A 74 -18.29 -19.01 -1.68
CA VAL A 74 -17.04 -19.76 -1.51
C VAL A 74 -17.30 -21.26 -1.58
N GLY A 75 -18.34 -21.75 -0.91
CA GLY A 75 -18.66 -23.17 -0.88
C GLY A 75 -18.96 -23.74 -2.26
N GLN A 76 -19.68 -22.98 -3.10
CA GLN A 76 -19.96 -23.36 -4.49
C GLN A 76 -18.68 -23.53 -5.31
N VAL A 77 -17.67 -22.67 -5.12
CA VAL A 77 -16.40 -22.79 -5.84
C VAL A 77 -15.52 -23.89 -5.25
N ARG A 78 -15.39 -23.94 -3.93
CA ARG A 78 -14.50 -24.85 -3.22
C ARG A 78 -14.91 -26.32 -3.38
N LEU A 79 -16.22 -26.59 -3.36
CA LEU A 79 -16.78 -27.94 -3.49
C LEU A 79 -16.99 -28.37 -4.94
N HIS A 80 -16.73 -27.50 -5.92
CA HIS A 80 -16.91 -27.83 -7.32
C HIS A 80 -15.88 -28.88 -7.76
N PRO A 81 -16.29 -30.00 -8.38
CA PRO A 81 -15.40 -31.15 -8.64
C PRO A 81 -14.23 -30.83 -9.58
N ASN A 82 -14.38 -29.81 -10.43
CA ASN A 82 -13.34 -29.40 -11.38
C ASN A 82 -12.43 -28.28 -10.85
N ILE A 83 -12.68 -27.77 -9.64
CA ILE A 83 -11.84 -26.75 -9.03
C ILE A 83 -10.75 -27.44 -8.21
N SER A 84 -9.51 -27.06 -8.49
CA SER A 84 -8.32 -27.47 -7.77
C SER A 84 -7.30 -26.33 -7.80
N PRO A 85 -6.24 -26.33 -6.97
CA PRO A 85 -5.16 -25.35 -7.08
C PRO A 85 -4.61 -25.23 -8.51
N GLY A 86 -4.42 -26.36 -9.21
CA GLY A 86 -3.90 -26.38 -10.58
C GLY A 86 -4.91 -25.84 -11.61
N THR A 87 -6.20 -26.13 -11.43
CA THR A 87 -7.25 -25.55 -12.30
C THR A 87 -7.31 -24.03 -12.12
N ILE A 88 -7.27 -23.54 -10.87
CA ILE A 88 -7.30 -22.10 -10.58
C ILE A 88 -6.07 -21.40 -11.19
N GLU A 89 -4.88 -21.98 -11.05
CA GLU A 89 -3.65 -21.47 -11.68
C GLU A 89 -3.83 -21.34 -13.19
N THR A 90 -4.40 -22.37 -13.83
CA THR A 90 -4.62 -22.41 -15.29
C THR A 90 -5.66 -21.38 -15.73
N LEU A 91 -6.77 -21.24 -14.99
CA LEU A 91 -7.84 -20.30 -15.31
C LEU A 91 -7.39 -18.84 -15.19
N LEU A 92 -6.48 -18.55 -14.26
CA LEU A 92 -5.96 -17.21 -14.01
C LEU A 92 -4.62 -16.94 -14.69
N MET A 93 -4.13 -17.89 -15.48
CA MET A 93 -2.89 -17.76 -16.23
C MET A 93 -3.06 -16.68 -17.30
N GLY A 94 -2.07 -15.80 -17.40
CA GLY A 94 -2.04 -14.75 -18.40
C GLY A 94 -0.66 -14.07 -18.46
N PRO A 95 -0.43 -13.18 -19.43
CA PRO A 95 0.81 -12.42 -19.52
C PRO A 95 1.09 -11.67 -18.21
N GLY A 96 2.21 -12.00 -17.54
CA GLY A 96 2.59 -11.39 -16.27
C GLY A 96 1.89 -11.96 -15.03
N ALA A 97 1.19 -13.10 -15.14
CA ALA A 97 0.60 -13.77 -13.98
C ALA A 97 1.68 -14.23 -12.98
N GLU A 98 1.44 -13.95 -11.70
CA GLU A 98 2.25 -14.42 -10.59
C GLU A 98 2.10 -15.94 -10.45
N LYS A 99 3.22 -16.66 -10.38
CA LYS A 99 3.20 -18.11 -10.13
C LYS A 99 2.66 -18.40 -8.74
N GLY A 100 1.85 -19.45 -8.62
CA GLY A 100 1.30 -19.90 -7.34
C GLY A 100 0.03 -19.16 -6.91
N VAL A 101 -0.58 -18.40 -7.82
CA VAL A 101 -1.88 -17.76 -7.60
C VAL A 101 -2.97 -18.79 -7.28
N GLY A 102 -2.91 -19.97 -7.89
CA GLY A 102 -3.84 -21.08 -7.67
C GLY A 102 -3.80 -21.60 -6.24
N SER A 103 -2.61 -21.91 -5.73
CA SER A 103 -2.42 -22.33 -4.34
C SER A 103 -2.81 -21.23 -3.35
N ARG A 104 -2.46 -19.97 -3.64
CA ARG A 104 -2.84 -18.83 -2.80
C ARG A 104 -4.36 -18.69 -2.69
N ILE A 105 -5.06 -18.66 -3.82
CA ILE A 105 -6.53 -18.52 -3.83
C ILE A 105 -7.18 -19.73 -3.18
N TRP A 106 -6.69 -20.95 -3.46
CA TRP A 106 -7.19 -22.15 -2.81
C TRP A 106 -7.07 -22.06 -1.28
N GLY A 107 -5.93 -21.58 -0.77
CA GLY A 107 -5.74 -21.29 0.66
C GLY A 107 -6.79 -20.31 1.19
N LEU A 108 -7.04 -19.20 0.48
CA LEU A 108 -8.07 -18.22 0.87
C LEU A 108 -9.47 -18.83 0.93
N LEU A 109 -9.83 -19.73 0.00
CA LEU A 109 -11.12 -20.45 0.02
C LEU A 109 -11.24 -21.41 1.20
N HIS A 110 -10.13 -21.81 1.81
CA HIS A 110 -10.07 -22.67 3.00
C HIS A 110 -9.78 -21.90 4.30
N GLY A 111 -9.80 -20.56 4.26
CA GLY A 111 -9.52 -19.73 5.44
C GLY A 111 -8.05 -19.60 5.79
N VAL A 112 -7.15 -20.08 4.95
CA VAL A 112 -5.70 -20.04 5.15
C VAL A 112 -5.12 -18.85 4.42
N ASP A 113 -4.64 -17.86 5.17
CA ASP A 113 -3.91 -16.69 4.67
C ASP A 113 -2.63 -16.53 5.49
N PRO A 114 -1.48 -17.02 4.99
CA PRO A 114 -0.21 -16.96 5.71
C PRO A 114 0.46 -15.58 5.63
N THR A 115 -0.19 -14.58 5.01
CA THR A 115 0.40 -13.26 4.82
C THR A 115 0.61 -12.57 6.15
N GLU A 116 1.86 -12.23 6.46
CA GLU A 116 2.22 -11.50 7.67
C GLU A 116 1.67 -10.07 7.66
N VAL A 117 1.34 -9.58 8.86
CA VAL A 117 1.00 -8.18 9.06
C VAL A 117 2.28 -7.37 8.99
N LYS A 118 2.43 -6.57 7.93
CA LYS A 118 3.56 -5.66 7.78
C LYS A 118 3.44 -4.51 8.77
N GLU A 119 4.56 -4.12 9.36
CA GLU A 119 4.66 -2.88 10.13
C GLU A 119 4.29 -1.67 9.26
N ALA A 120 3.63 -0.70 9.88
CA ALA A 120 3.31 0.54 9.22
C ALA A 120 4.61 1.34 8.97
N SER A 121 4.83 1.75 7.73
CA SER A 121 5.91 2.67 7.38
C SER A 121 5.48 4.10 7.71
N ASP A 122 6.39 4.88 8.32
CA ASP A 122 6.20 6.31 8.56
C ASP A 122 6.10 7.11 7.25
N MET A 123 6.59 6.54 6.15
CA MET A 123 6.57 7.15 4.82
C MET A 123 5.67 6.39 3.85
N PRO A 124 4.83 7.08 3.06
CA PRO A 124 3.99 6.43 2.06
C PRO A 124 4.83 5.87 0.92
N SER A 125 4.48 4.69 0.40
CA SER A 125 5.19 4.10 -0.75
C SER A 125 5.00 4.89 -2.06
N GLN A 126 3.87 5.60 -2.17
CA GLN A 126 3.55 6.50 -3.27
C GLN A 126 2.54 7.56 -2.82
N ILE A 127 2.51 8.69 -3.53
CA ILE A 127 1.48 9.74 -3.37
C ILE A 127 0.86 9.97 -4.75
N SER A 128 -0.45 9.82 -4.86
CA SER A 128 -1.15 10.01 -6.14
C SER A 128 -2.40 10.86 -5.97
N ILE A 129 -2.65 11.75 -6.93
CA ILE A 129 -3.87 12.54 -7.04
C ILE A 129 -4.60 12.11 -8.31
N GLU A 130 -5.88 11.79 -8.18
CA GLU A 130 -6.73 11.30 -9.26
C GLU A 130 -8.01 12.10 -9.30
N ASP A 131 -8.51 12.35 -10.51
CA ASP A 131 -9.86 12.87 -10.71
C ASP A 131 -10.49 12.26 -11.97
N THR A 132 -11.82 12.27 -12.00
CA THR A 132 -12.65 11.67 -13.04
C THR A 132 -13.52 12.71 -13.73
N TYR A 133 -13.69 12.57 -15.05
CA TYR A 133 -14.27 13.57 -15.91
C TYR A 133 -15.31 12.94 -16.83
N LYS A 134 -16.29 13.75 -17.24
CA LYS A 134 -17.32 13.36 -18.23
C LYS A 134 -16.78 13.27 -19.66
N GLY A 135 -15.56 13.74 -19.89
CA GLY A 135 -14.86 13.68 -21.17
C GLY A 135 -13.92 14.88 -21.34
N LEU A 136 -12.61 14.64 -21.27
CA LEU A 136 -11.61 15.66 -21.63
C LEU A 136 -11.11 15.38 -23.05
N GLU A 137 -11.40 16.30 -23.97
CA GLU A 137 -11.18 16.09 -25.40
C GLU A 137 -10.01 16.89 -25.98
N THR A 138 -9.72 18.04 -25.38
CA THR A 138 -8.72 18.97 -25.92
C THR A 138 -7.49 19.08 -25.01
N ILE A 139 -6.31 19.30 -25.61
CA ILE A 139 -5.08 19.49 -24.86
C ILE A 139 -5.15 20.65 -23.85
N PRO A 140 -5.76 21.82 -24.16
CA PRO A 140 -5.90 22.89 -23.17
C PRO A 140 -6.72 22.48 -21.94
N GLN A 141 -7.85 21.79 -22.13
CA GLN A 141 -8.66 21.25 -21.02
C GLN A 141 -7.86 20.25 -20.19
N ILE A 142 -7.16 19.33 -20.85
CA ILE A 142 -6.33 18.34 -20.17
C ILE A 142 -5.19 19.03 -19.40
N ALA A 143 -4.55 20.06 -19.97
CA ALA A 143 -3.48 20.79 -19.32
C ALA A 143 -3.96 21.57 -18.09
N GLU A 144 -5.15 22.19 -18.15
CA GLU A 144 -5.78 22.87 -17.02
C GLU A 144 -6.03 21.89 -15.86
N GLU A 145 -6.57 20.71 -16.16
CA GLU A 145 -6.82 19.69 -15.14
C GLU A 145 -5.52 19.08 -14.59
N LEU A 146 -4.54 18.81 -15.45
CA LEU A 146 -3.20 18.38 -15.00
C LEU A 146 -2.53 19.42 -14.09
N HIS A 147 -2.77 20.71 -14.32
CA HIS A 147 -2.28 21.78 -13.46
C HIS A 147 -2.90 21.72 -12.06
N LYS A 148 -4.23 21.61 -11.97
CA LYS A 148 -4.95 21.46 -10.68
C LYS A 148 -4.48 20.23 -9.90
N LEU A 149 -4.31 19.10 -10.58
CA LEU A 149 -3.77 17.88 -9.99
C LEU A 149 -2.33 18.08 -9.51
N SER A 150 -1.49 18.75 -10.31
CA SER A 150 -0.08 19.03 -9.98
C SER A 150 0.06 19.92 -8.75
N CYS A 151 -0.74 20.97 -8.63
CA CYS A 151 -0.80 21.79 -7.42
C CYS A 151 -1.14 20.95 -6.19
N SER A 152 -2.10 20.05 -6.31
CA SER A 152 -2.51 19.16 -5.22
C SER A 152 -1.43 18.15 -4.86
N LEU A 153 -0.73 17.60 -5.86
CA LEU A 153 0.38 16.67 -5.66
C LEU A 153 1.55 17.34 -4.93
N VAL A 154 1.97 18.53 -5.36
CA VAL A 154 3.06 19.28 -4.72
C VAL A 154 2.68 19.64 -3.28
N ARG A 155 1.44 20.11 -3.03
CA ARG A 155 0.95 20.35 -1.66
C ARG A 155 1.04 19.10 -0.81
N ARG A 156 0.56 17.97 -1.34
CA ARG A 156 0.57 16.69 -0.60
C ARG A 156 1.98 16.19 -0.33
N MET A 157 2.90 16.32 -1.28
CA MET A 157 4.32 16.02 -1.07
C MET A 157 4.92 16.88 0.04
N ARG A 158 4.62 18.18 0.09
CA ARG A 158 5.09 19.06 1.16
C ARG A 158 4.48 18.69 2.52
N VAL A 159 3.20 18.29 2.58
CA VAL A 159 2.56 17.87 3.84
C VAL A 159 3.09 16.53 4.34
N ASP A 160 3.22 15.55 3.46
CA ASP A 160 3.52 14.17 3.86
C ASP A 160 5.03 13.91 3.97
N LEU A 161 5.88 14.71 3.32
CA LEU A 161 7.33 14.42 3.23
C LEU A 161 8.25 15.55 3.71
N LEU A 162 7.73 16.72 4.13
CA LEU A 162 8.52 17.74 4.80
C LEU A 162 8.26 17.73 6.30
N VAL A 163 9.34 17.74 7.07
CA VAL A 163 9.31 17.91 8.53
C VAL A 163 10.18 19.10 8.93
N PRO A 164 9.91 19.72 10.10
CA PRO A 164 10.82 20.71 10.66
C PRO A 164 12.23 20.14 10.82
N ASP A 165 13.23 20.88 10.37
CA ASP A 165 14.64 20.50 10.50
C ASP A 165 15.16 20.92 11.87
N GLN A 166 15.16 19.97 12.81
CA GLN A 166 15.62 20.19 14.18
C GLN A 166 17.14 20.40 14.28
N ASN A 167 17.90 20.04 13.24
CA ASN A 167 19.37 20.09 13.24
C ASN A 167 19.91 21.36 12.58
N SER A 168 19.05 22.26 12.12
CA SER A 168 19.44 23.47 11.42
C SER A 168 19.38 24.68 12.36
N ASP A 169 20.43 25.51 12.28
CA ASP A 169 20.55 26.76 13.05
C ASP A 169 19.51 27.82 12.64
N VAL A 170 18.76 27.58 11.56
CA VAL A 170 17.72 28.49 11.05
C VAL A 170 16.35 28.08 11.59
N PRO A 171 15.70 28.92 12.44
CA PRO A 171 14.36 28.65 12.95
C PRO A 171 13.35 28.45 11.81
N GLY A 172 12.55 27.39 11.90
CA GLY A 172 11.52 27.08 10.90
C GLY A 172 12.03 26.48 9.60
N SER A 173 13.31 26.12 9.53
CA SER A 173 13.84 25.33 8.41
C SER A 173 13.14 23.97 8.31
N GLN A 174 13.02 23.45 7.09
CA GLN A 174 12.35 22.19 6.80
C GLN A 174 13.27 21.26 6.00
N ARG A 175 13.16 19.97 6.26
CA ARG A 175 13.88 18.91 5.54
C ARG A 175 12.91 17.91 4.93
N TRP A 176 13.31 17.32 3.80
CA TRP A 176 12.61 16.20 3.18
C TRP A 176 12.97 14.89 3.89
N ILE A 177 11.99 14.16 4.43
CA ILE A 177 12.19 12.81 5.00
C ILE A 177 12.28 11.74 3.93
N ALA A 178 11.67 11.98 2.76
CA ALA A 178 11.83 11.16 1.58
C ALA A 178 11.73 12.00 0.31
N ARG A 179 12.42 11.54 -0.74
CA ARG A 179 12.40 12.14 -2.08
C ARG A 179 11.99 11.09 -3.11
N PRO A 180 10.75 11.14 -3.65
CA PRO A 180 10.35 10.25 -4.73
C PRO A 180 11.23 10.43 -5.96
N LYS A 181 11.54 9.33 -6.65
CA LYS A 181 12.37 9.34 -7.85
C LYS A 181 11.59 9.24 -9.15
N THR A 182 10.32 8.85 -9.08
CA THR A 182 9.53 8.54 -10.26
C THR A 182 8.23 9.32 -10.28
N LEU A 183 7.96 9.98 -11.40
CA LEU A 183 6.67 10.56 -11.76
C LEU A 183 5.94 9.60 -12.71
N ARG A 184 4.65 9.35 -12.47
CA ARG A 184 3.79 8.53 -13.32
C ARG A 184 2.53 9.31 -13.69
N LEU A 185 2.19 9.28 -14.97
CA LEU A 185 0.89 9.71 -15.49
C LEU A 185 0.11 8.46 -15.89
N SER A 186 -1.11 8.32 -15.39
CA SER A 186 -2.05 7.29 -15.78
C SER A 186 -3.34 7.93 -16.29
N VAL A 187 -3.89 7.38 -17.38
CA VAL A 187 -5.13 7.88 -18.00
C VAL A 187 -6.07 6.73 -18.31
N ARG A 188 -7.37 7.03 -18.34
CA ARG A 188 -8.41 6.13 -18.85
C ARG A 188 -9.30 6.92 -19.81
N SER A 189 -9.66 6.32 -20.92
CA SER A 189 -10.56 6.93 -21.91
C SER A 189 -11.94 6.26 -21.86
N TRP A 190 -12.98 7.02 -22.19
CA TRP A 190 -14.28 6.42 -22.49
C TRP A 190 -14.18 5.52 -23.73
N ALA A 191 -14.95 4.43 -23.73
CA ALA A 191 -15.06 3.58 -24.91
C ALA A 191 -15.71 4.37 -26.06
N GLN A 192 -15.09 4.38 -27.25
CA GLN A 192 -15.71 4.99 -28.42
C GLN A 192 -16.85 4.08 -28.92
N LEU A 193 -18.04 4.66 -29.08
CA LEU A 193 -19.29 3.97 -29.42
C LEU A 193 -19.29 3.23 -30.78
N HIS A 194 -18.27 3.44 -31.63
CA HIS A 194 -18.31 3.06 -33.05
C HIS A 194 -17.19 2.12 -33.52
N SER A 195 -16.39 1.58 -32.61
CA SER A 195 -15.36 0.59 -32.96
C SER A 195 -15.83 -0.83 -32.60
N ALA A 196 -15.93 -1.70 -33.59
CA ALA A 196 -16.14 -3.15 -33.38
C ALA A 196 -14.95 -3.86 -32.68
N GLN A 197 -13.88 -3.13 -32.39
CA GLN A 197 -12.78 -3.60 -31.56
C GLN A 197 -13.04 -3.12 -30.14
N SER A 198 -13.48 -4.04 -29.27
CA SER A 198 -13.57 -3.90 -27.82
C SER A 198 -12.47 -2.99 -27.28
N HIS A 199 -12.76 -1.70 -27.15
CA HIS A 199 -11.77 -0.73 -26.74
C HIS A 199 -11.45 -0.97 -25.28
N ASN A 200 -10.17 -1.25 -25.06
CA ASN A 200 -9.54 -1.50 -23.78
C ASN A 200 -9.96 -0.39 -22.80
N SER A 201 -10.97 -0.67 -21.98
CA SER A 201 -11.40 0.17 -20.84
C SER A 201 -10.33 0.23 -19.74
N GLY A 202 -9.18 -0.38 -20.00
CA GLY A 202 -8.01 -0.42 -19.16
C GLY A 202 -7.31 0.93 -19.07
N ARG A 203 -7.00 1.30 -17.84
CA ARG A 203 -6.07 2.38 -17.51
C ARG A 203 -4.70 2.12 -18.16
N VAL A 204 -4.16 3.11 -18.85
CA VAL A 204 -2.81 3.08 -19.42
C VAL A 204 -1.91 4.08 -18.68
N SER A 205 -0.62 3.76 -18.51
CA SER A 205 0.31 4.62 -17.78
C SER A 205 1.71 4.71 -18.40
N ARG A 206 2.38 5.83 -18.14
CA ARG A 206 3.80 6.07 -18.46
C ARG A 206 4.47 6.74 -17.28
N SER A 207 5.72 6.35 -17.04
CA SER A 207 6.55 6.92 -15.98
C SER A 207 7.81 7.57 -16.54
N ALA A 208 8.36 8.51 -15.78
CA ALA A 208 9.64 9.18 -16.02
C ALA A 208 10.29 9.56 -14.68
N PRO A 209 11.58 9.95 -14.66
CA PRO A 209 12.19 10.55 -13.49
C PRO A 209 11.42 11.79 -13.03
N LEU A 210 11.27 11.98 -11.72
CA LEU A 210 10.68 13.20 -11.16
C LEU A 210 11.68 14.37 -11.29
N PRO A 211 11.31 15.52 -11.87
CA PRO A 211 12.22 16.66 -11.98
C PRO A 211 12.63 17.23 -10.62
N ASN A 212 13.91 17.59 -10.47
CA ASN A 212 14.46 18.04 -9.19
C ASN A 212 13.87 19.38 -8.69
N PHE A 213 13.36 20.23 -9.58
CA PHE A 213 12.77 21.52 -9.19
C PHE A 213 11.54 21.37 -8.29
N VAL A 214 10.87 20.21 -8.30
CA VAL A 214 9.72 19.92 -7.43
C VAL A 214 10.10 19.97 -5.94
N PHE A 215 11.38 19.77 -5.63
CA PHE A 215 11.90 19.80 -4.27
C PHE A 215 12.28 21.21 -3.78
N ASP A 216 12.14 22.24 -4.62
CA ASP A 216 12.35 23.62 -4.18
C ASP A 216 11.18 24.03 -3.26
N VAL A 217 11.49 24.17 -1.98
CA VAL A 217 10.51 24.55 -0.95
C VAL A 217 10.19 26.04 -1.02
N LYS A 218 11.11 26.86 -1.56
CA LYS A 218 10.97 28.33 -1.63
C LYS A 218 10.13 28.78 -2.81
N ASP A 219 10.08 27.99 -3.88
CA ASP A 219 9.30 28.32 -5.06
C ASP A 219 7.80 28.11 -4.81
N ASP A 220 6.98 28.88 -5.53
CA ASP A 220 5.54 28.81 -5.38
C ASP A 220 4.98 27.50 -5.97
N ILE A 221 3.93 26.97 -5.34
CA ILE A 221 3.32 25.69 -5.73
C ILE A 221 2.76 25.75 -7.14
N ASP A 222 2.13 26.87 -7.51
CA ASP A 222 1.53 27.08 -8.82
C ASP A 222 2.61 27.06 -9.90
N ARG A 223 3.70 27.80 -9.69
CA ARG A 223 4.85 27.81 -10.60
C ARG A 223 5.52 26.45 -10.76
N ILE A 224 5.69 25.69 -9.67
CA ILE A 224 6.19 24.31 -9.76
C ILE A 224 5.24 23.43 -10.58
N ALA A 225 3.93 23.58 -10.36
CA ALA A 225 2.90 22.81 -11.06
C ALA A 225 2.87 23.13 -12.56
N GLU A 226 2.90 24.40 -12.96
CA GLU A 226 2.96 24.82 -14.37
C GLU A 226 4.18 24.21 -15.08
N ARG A 227 5.35 24.25 -14.42
CA ARG A 227 6.57 23.62 -14.93
C ARG A 227 6.46 22.11 -14.99
N LEU A 228 5.87 21.46 -13.98
CA LEU A 228 5.65 20.02 -13.97
C LEU A 228 4.75 19.57 -15.14
N VAL A 229 3.71 20.34 -15.44
CA VAL A 229 2.81 20.08 -16.56
C VAL A 229 3.53 20.20 -17.90
N SER A 230 4.20 21.33 -18.13
CA SER A 230 4.85 21.64 -19.40
C SER A 230 6.09 20.80 -19.67
N GLU A 231 6.96 20.62 -18.67
CA GLU A 231 8.25 19.94 -18.82
C GLU A 231 8.16 18.41 -18.69
N ALA A 232 7.15 17.87 -17.99
CA ALA A 232 7.10 16.43 -17.70
C ALA A 232 5.77 15.73 -18.06
N LEU A 233 4.62 16.24 -17.59
CA LEU A 233 3.34 15.54 -17.76
C LEU A 233 2.81 15.56 -19.20
N LEU A 234 2.88 16.69 -19.91
CA LEU A 234 2.49 16.75 -21.32
C LEU A 234 3.37 15.87 -22.22
N PRO A 235 4.72 15.83 -22.04
CA PRO A 235 5.55 14.82 -22.69
C PRO A 235 5.13 13.37 -22.41
N LEU A 236 4.78 13.04 -21.17
CA LEU A 236 4.26 11.70 -20.82
C LEU A 236 2.92 11.41 -21.50
N LEU A 237 2.02 12.39 -21.56
CA LEU A 237 0.73 12.29 -22.22
C LEU A 237 0.90 11.99 -23.72
N ARG A 238 1.82 12.68 -24.40
CA ARG A 238 2.14 12.40 -25.82
C ARG A 238 2.65 10.98 -26.05
N ARG A 239 3.40 10.42 -25.09
CA ARG A 239 3.89 9.03 -25.12
C ARG A 239 2.81 7.98 -24.82
N LEU A 240 1.64 8.40 -24.33
CA LEU A 240 0.46 7.55 -24.12
C LEU A 240 -0.42 7.48 -25.38
N SER A 241 -0.31 8.42 -26.30
CA SER A 241 -1.05 8.40 -27.57
C SER A 241 -0.42 7.39 -28.54
N PRO A 242 -1.17 6.40 -29.04
CA PRO A 242 -0.63 5.38 -29.94
C PRO A 242 -0.40 5.88 -31.38
N GLU A 243 -1.10 6.94 -31.83
CA GLU A 243 -1.06 7.36 -33.24
C GLU A 243 -1.16 8.88 -33.45
N LYS A 244 -0.64 9.35 -34.59
CA LYS A 244 -0.84 10.73 -35.05
C LYS A 244 -2.33 10.94 -35.35
N GLY A 245 -2.96 11.91 -34.70
CA GLY A 245 -4.39 12.19 -34.86
C GLY A 245 -5.29 11.55 -33.79
N HIS A 246 -4.72 10.97 -32.73
CA HIS A 246 -5.50 10.44 -31.60
C HIS A 246 -6.44 11.51 -31.02
N ARG A 247 -7.74 11.20 -31.01
CA ARG A 247 -8.76 12.04 -30.36
C ARG A 247 -8.89 11.63 -28.91
N TRP A 248 -8.63 12.57 -28.01
CA TRP A 248 -8.82 12.34 -26.59
C TRP A 248 -10.31 12.33 -26.25
N ASN A 249 -10.67 11.47 -25.30
CA ASN A 249 -11.93 11.52 -24.57
C ASN A 249 -11.65 10.89 -23.19
N LEU A 250 -10.87 11.60 -22.38
CA LEU A 250 -10.39 11.07 -21.11
C LEU A 250 -11.51 11.08 -20.07
N GLN A 251 -11.68 9.93 -19.43
CA GLN A 251 -12.55 9.73 -18.28
C GLN A 251 -11.80 9.97 -16.96
N MET A 252 -10.48 9.75 -16.91
CA MET A 252 -9.72 9.84 -15.67
C MET A 252 -8.28 10.26 -15.96
N LEU A 253 -7.76 11.12 -15.07
CA LEU A 253 -6.36 11.48 -14.98
C LEU A 253 -5.85 11.17 -13.57
N ASN A 254 -4.70 10.50 -13.50
CA ASN A 254 -3.98 10.26 -12.26
C ASN A 254 -2.51 10.64 -12.44
N ILE A 255 -2.02 11.48 -11.53
CA ILE A 255 -0.58 11.75 -11.40
C ILE A 255 -0.08 11.16 -10.09
N CYS A 256 1.08 10.54 -10.13
CA CYS A 256 1.64 9.81 -9.00
C CYS A 256 3.14 10.03 -8.89
N VAL A 257 3.63 10.20 -7.66
CA VAL A 257 5.04 10.09 -7.34
C VAL A 257 5.28 8.82 -6.52
N ALA A 258 6.32 8.09 -6.89
CA ALA A 258 6.65 6.79 -6.28
C ALA A 258 8.17 6.62 -6.19
N ASN A 259 8.58 5.46 -5.66
CA ASN A 259 9.98 5.12 -5.40
C ASN A 259 10.61 6.15 -4.46
N MET A 260 10.04 6.24 -3.25
CA MET A 260 10.57 7.07 -2.18
C MET A 260 11.99 6.62 -1.84
N VAL A 261 12.91 7.58 -1.74
CA VAL A 261 14.24 7.37 -1.20
C VAL A 261 14.33 8.18 0.08
N ALA A 262 14.67 7.52 1.19
CA ALA A 262 14.80 8.17 2.48
C ALA A 262 15.81 9.32 2.43
N GLY A 263 15.52 10.38 3.17
CA GLY A 263 16.43 11.50 3.38
C GLY A 263 17.60 11.05 4.25
N ALA A 264 18.74 11.73 4.08
CA ALA A 264 20.04 11.45 4.67
C ALA A 264 20.14 11.34 6.21
N ALA A 265 19.01 11.43 6.92
CA ALA A 265 18.95 11.47 8.38
C ALA A 265 18.02 10.40 9.00
N ASP A 266 17.19 9.69 8.21
CA ASP A 266 16.11 8.83 8.75
C ASP A 266 16.23 7.33 8.45
N ASP A 267 17.25 6.90 7.69
CA ASP A 267 17.44 5.46 7.48
C ASP A 267 18.01 4.82 8.76
N LYS A 268 17.15 4.06 9.46
CA LYS A 268 17.55 3.05 10.47
C LYS A 268 18.57 2.05 9.90
N THR A 269 18.67 1.94 8.58
CA THR A 269 19.58 1.08 7.81
C THR A 269 20.88 1.76 7.36
N GLY A 270 21.12 3.04 7.73
CA GLY A 270 22.42 3.70 7.56
C GLY A 270 22.79 4.13 6.13
N ALA A 271 21.91 3.98 5.14
CA ALA A 271 22.17 4.37 3.76
C ALA A 271 21.95 5.87 3.53
N GLY A 272 22.87 6.68 4.05
CA GLY A 272 23.04 8.06 3.60
C GLY A 272 23.19 9.10 4.70
N ARG A 273 23.92 8.83 5.79
CA ARG A 273 24.28 9.87 6.78
C ARG A 273 24.70 11.17 6.09
N ASP A 274 24.16 12.30 6.56
CA ASP A 274 24.54 13.63 6.07
C ASP A 274 26.06 13.83 6.17
N ILE A 275 26.74 13.65 5.03
CA ILE A 275 28.18 13.80 4.91
C ILE A 275 28.62 15.20 5.36
N SER A 276 27.80 16.23 5.15
CA SER A 276 28.12 17.60 5.54
C SER A 276 28.12 17.76 7.06
N ALA A 277 27.17 17.12 7.75
CA ALA A 277 27.15 17.05 9.21
C ALA A 277 28.32 16.21 9.75
N MET A 278 28.70 15.13 9.06
CA MET A 278 29.91 14.35 9.37
C MET A 278 31.19 15.18 9.23
N PHE A 279 31.33 15.98 8.16
CA PHE A 279 32.49 16.86 7.97
C PHE A 279 32.56 17.98 9.02
N ARG A 280 31.42 18.55 9.45
CA ARG A 280 31.41 19.54 10.54
C ARG A 280 31.80 18.93 11.88
N ARG A 281 31.39 17.69 12.15
CA ARG A 281 31.78 16.95 13.37
C ARG A 281 33.18 16.33 13.28
N GLN A 282 33.76 16.24 12.09
CA GLN A 282 35.10 15.71 11.90
C GLN A 282 36.13 16.54 12.67
N ASP A 283 36.03 17.88 12.64
CA ASP A 283 36.93 18.73 13.42
C ASP A 283 36.79 18.49 14.93
N GLU A 284 35.57 18.26 15.44
CA GLU A 284 35.34 17.95 16.86
C GLU A 284 35.82 16.57 17.27
N VAL A 285 35.62 15.56 16.42
CA VAL A 285 36.05 14.17 16.65
C VAL A 285 37.56 14.01 16.47
N LEU A 286 38.20 14.80 15.61
CA LEU A 286 39.64 14.78 15.39
C LEU A 286 40.43 15.64 16.39
N ARG A 287 39.79 16.50 17.20
CA ARG A 287 40.47 17.29 18.25
C ARG A 287 41.43 16.47 19.13
N PRO A 288 41.09 15.25 19.61
CA PRO A 288 41.99 14.43 20.42
C PRO A 288 43.19 13.85 19.65
N PHE A 289 43.13 13.83 18.32
CA PHE A 289 44.14 13.24 17.43
C PHE A 289 44.95 14.29 16.67
N GLN A 290 44.65 15.58 16.89
CA GLN A 290 45.50 16.67 16.42
C GLN A 290 46.77 16.67 17.28
N VAL A 291 47.92 16.49 16.62
CA VAL A 291 49.22 16.56 17.27
C VAL A 291 49.42 18.00 17.75
N ILE A 292 49.16 18.24 19.04
CA ILE A 292 49.58 19.46 19.71
C ILE A 292 51.11 19.35 19.81
N GLN A 293 51.81 20.32 19.22
CA GLN A 293 53.24 20.50 19.51
C GLN A 293 53.33 21.08 20.91
N ASP A 294 53.39 20.20 21.92
CA ASP A 294 53.42 20.60 23.32
C ASP A 294 54.73 21.31 23.64
N LEU A 295 54.61 22.58 24.04
CA LEU A 295 55.47 23.17 25.05
C LEU A 295 55.03 22.59 26.39
N GLU A 296 55.93 21.82 26.98
CA GLU A 296 55.96 21.20 28.30
C GLU A 296 54.95 21.74 29.33
N GLU A 297 54.14 20.85 29.93
CA GLU A 297 54.07 20.67 31.39
C GLU A 297 53.13 19.50 31.82
N ASN A 298 53.71 18.63 32.64
CA ASN A 298 53.16 17.55 33.49
C ASN A 298 51.64 17.50 33.74
N VAL A 299 51.00 16.36 33.43
CA VAL A 299 49.85 15.83 34.19
C VAL A 299 49.91 14.29 34.27
N GLU A 300 49.68 13.78 35.47
CA GLU A 300 49.80 12.40 35.94
C GLU A 300 48.84 11.40 35.28
N GLU A 301 49.36 10.20 35.00
CA GLU A 301 48.60 9.02 34.55
C GLU A 301 47.60 8.55 35.61
N THR A 302 46.34 8.34 35.21
CA THR A 302 45.43 7.44 35.92
C THR A 302 44.78 6.49 34.92
N ALA A 303 45.32 5.28 34.85
CA ALA A 303 44.73 4.16 34.14
C ALA A 303 43.42 3.72 34.83
N LYS A 304 42.32 3.66 34.08
CA LYS A 304 41.13 2.91 34.46
C LYS A 304 40.74 1.94 33.35
N SER A 305 40.46 0.75 33.83
CA SER A 305 40.25 -0.53 33.17
C SER A 305 39.06 -0.58 32.23
N GLU A 306 39.23 -1.40 31.21
CA GLU A 306 38.23 -1.95 30.31
C GLU A 306 37.28 -2.87 31.09
N ASP A 307 35.97 -2.68 30.97
CA ASP A 307 34.96 -3.63 31.46
C ASP A 307 34.05 -4.05 30.30
N GLU A 308 34.26 -5.31 29.93
CA GLU A 308 33.30 -6.39 29.66
C GLU A 308 32.02 -6.12 28.85
N CYS A 309 31.98 -6.84 27.72
CA CYS A 309 30.82 -7.15 26.91
C CYS A 309 29.93 -8.19 27.64
N ASP A 310 28.69 -7.81 27.95
CA ASP A 310 27.63 -8.74 28.38
C ASP A 310 26.72 -9.04 27.19
N ASP A 311 26.93 -10.21 26.58
CA ASP A 311 26.09 -10.79 25.53
C ASP A 311 24.90 -11.50 26.21
N GLY A 312 23.79 -10.77 26.33
CA GLY A 312 22.53 -11.30 26.83
C GLY A 312 21.72 -11.94 25.71
N ASP A 313 21.87 -13.26 25.54
CA ASP A 313 20.96 -14.12 24.77
C ASP A 313 19.55 -14.09 25.40
N GLU A 314 18.66 -13.24 24.88
CA GLU A 314 17.23 -13.33 25.16
C GLU A 314 16.62 -14.41 24.27
N GLU A 315 16.55 -15.62 24.85
CA GLU A 315 15.82 -16.75 24.32
C GLU A 315 14.41 -16.36 23.85
N ALA A 316 14.09 -16.80 22.63
CA ALA A 316 12.78 -16.69 22.03
C ALA A 316 11.71 -17.28 22.97
N ALA A 317 10.96 -16.39 23.62
CA ALA A 317 9.76 -16.74 24.37
C ALA A 317 8.76 -17.40 23.41
N GLY A 318 8.77 -18.73 23.42
CA GLY A 318 7.76 -19.55 22.77
C GLY A 318 6.39 -19.14 23.31
N TRP A 319 5.48 -18.83 22.39
CA TRP A 319 4.09 -18.50 22.68
C TRP A 319 3.47 -19.64 23.52
N SER A 320 3.44 -19.48 24.84
CA SER A 320 2.77 -20.42 25.73
C SER A 320 1.28 -20.34 25.44
N MET A 321 0.71 -21.46 25.03
CA MET A 321 -0.72 -21.62 24.82
C MET A 321 -1.40 -21.54 26.20
N GLU A 322 -1.77 -20.33 26.62
CA GLU A 322 -2.52 -20.12 27.86
C GLU A 322 -3.83 -20.92 27.80
N GLU A 323 -4.19 -21.59 28.89
CA GLU A 323 -5.38 -22.45 28.95
C GLU A 323 -6.67 -21.67 28.64
N ASN A 324 -7.47 -22.19 27.71
CA ASN A 324 -8.75 -21.58 27.33
C ASN A 324 -9.75 -21.61 28.51
N VAL A 325 -10.46 -20.51 28.73
CA VAL A 325 -11.45 -20.32 29.79
C VAL A 325 -12.86 -20.65 29.27
N SER A 326 -13.59 -21.54 29.94
CA SER A 326 -14.99 -21.83 29.58
C SER A 326 -15.93 -20.67 29.95
N CYS A 327 -16.72 -20.18 28.99
CA CYS A 327 -17.74 -19.17 29.25
C CYS A 327 -18.89 -19.74 30.12
N PRO A 328 -19.29 -19.10 31.23
CA PRO A 328 -20.37 -19.61 32.08
C PRO A 328 -21.77 -19.44 31.48
N ILE A 329 -21.92 -18.62 30.42
CA ILE A 329 -23.22 -18.34 29.79
C ILE A 329 -23.50 -19.34 28.66
N CYS A 330 -22.55 -19.55 27.74
CA CYS A 330 -22.74 -20.44 26.59
C CYS A 330 -21.84 -21.68 26.57
N GLY A 331 -21.01 -21.91 27.59
CA GLY A 331 -20.17 -23.10 27.74
C GLY A 331 -18.97 -23.22 26.79
N HIS A 332 -18.76 -22.27 25.88
CA HIS A 332 -17.66 -22.33 24.90
C HIS A 332 -16.30 -22.06 25.56
N ALA A 333 -15.26 -22.78 25.11
CA ALA A 333 -13.88 -22.54 25.55
C ALA A 333 -13.30 -21.33 24.82
N ILE A 334 -12.91 -20.30 25.57
CA ILE A 334 -12.51 -18.99 25.06
C ILE A 334 -11.03 -18.74 25.41
N PRO A 335 -10.17 -18.42 24.43
CA PRO A 335 -8.80 -17.98 24.71
C PRO A 335 -8.79 -16.74 25.63
N PRO A 336 -7.83 -16.62 26.58
CA PRO A 336 -7.83 -15.53 27.56
C PRO A 336 -7.97 -14.12 26.96
N PHE A 337 -7.26 -13.85 25.87
CA PHE A 337 -7.33 -12.55 25.17
C PHE A 337 -8.73 -12.21 24.61
N ALA A 338 -9.57 -13.21 24.36
CA ALA A 338 -10.90 -13.05 23.77
C ALA A 338 -12.04 -13.02 24.80
N VAL A 339 -11.77 -13.33 26.08
CA VAL A 339 -12.80 -13.46 27.13
C VAL A 339 -13.60 -12.16 27.30
N ALA A 340 -12.93 -11.01 27.37
CA ALA A 340 -13.61 -9.72 27.55
C ALA A 340 -14.52 -9.37 26.36
N ALA A 341 -14.09 -9.70 25.13
CA ALA A 341 -14.91 -9.50 23.93
C ALA A 341 -16.12 -10.43 23.92
N HIS A 342 -15.94 -11.69 24.34
CA HIS A 342 -16.98 -12.70 24.40
C HIS A 342 -18.03 -12.38 25.49
N GLN A 343 -17.63 -11.85 26.65
CA GLN A 343 -18.57 -11.43 27.69
C GLN A 343 -19.47 -10.28 27.23
N ARG A 344 -18.91 -9.28 26.55
CA ARG A 344 -19.67 -8.17 25.97
C ARG A 344 -20.69 -8.61 24.92
N TYR A 345 -20.43 -9.71 24.20
CA TYR A 345 -21.42 -10.26 23.26
C TYR A 345 -22.70 -10.68 23.98
N HIS A 346 -22.59 -11.36 25.12
CA HIS A 346 -23.75 -11.74 25.94
C HIS A 346 -24.48 -10.53 26.54
N GLU A 347 -23.76 -9.45 26.86
CA GLU A 347 -24.35 -8.21 27.37
C GLU A 347 -25.20 -7.47 26.32
N MET A 348 -24.94 -7.68 25.01
CA MET A 348 -25.65 -6.99 23.94
C MET A 348 -26.97 -7.67 23.51
N GLY A 349 -27.26 -8.88 24.00
CA GLY A 349 -28.48 -9.63 23.68
C GLY A 349 -28.49 -10.19 22.24
N GLU A 350 -29.18 -11.31 22.04
CA GLU A 350 -29.57 -11.78 20.70
C GLU A 350 -30.77 -10.95 20.23
N GLU A 351 -30.61 -10.15 19.16
CA GLU A 351 -31.73 -9.71 18.32
C GLU A 351 -32.02 -10.73 17.22
#